data_AF-A0A6L7JL91-F1
#
_entry.id   AF-A0A6L7JL91-F1
#
_cell.length_a   1.000
_cell.length_b   1.000
_cell.length_c   1.000
_cell.angle_alpha   90.00
_cell.angle_beta   90.00
_cell.angle_gamma   90.00
#
_symmetry.space_group_name_H-M   'P 1'
#
loop_
_entity.id
_entity.type
_entity.pdbx_description
1 polymer ?
#
loop_
_entity_poly.entity_id
_entity_poly.type
_entity_poly.pdbx_seq_one_letter_code
_entity_poly.pdbx_strand_id
1 'polypeptide(L)'
;MSKIIALIVLVSLFASPACSKDDSVEVVVPVVGSDGFVEDDPVEVVVPVVGSAEVRYEFDPPIPVPEQPYWGESGYFSALEIKDGTSEPITEVTSTNPAVLKLWPAGSFWEWQLFGSGDAAIEVHRGGSVVLSHEVRSPPVTHDQHHVRLHALLVNDDWAPFVHIGDGWERNISFRESPNMKYFEAVVWSDENAVHLYEFDNSFDPAAGHHQNMSAEEFTAYRESYRVMAFPDMPRLPPDSPWSPERSRFLRDAFKKIASYLVSRYPDSEHHFSFHGHGAAGGRLLAWQMYYEDADDFLAHWSNELGRPLAAIDMGGPCNKGGYSDLNNFCQYARYYIASDLVQGGYGLDDDDIKKIFETDAVLQYHRILGESKYLQEALVKRIELKRKDFEYSRRNLTKSKWQQAIYLYDCQEFQAFAEAFVAFINRNNPPFEGHEDLLTFIETHNGGSELIDLFRKVILHKVDNRDFFEWSHGRNGISMPHRDWWAKGFWR
;
A
#
# COMPACT_ATOMS: atom_id res chain seq x y z
N MET A 1 29.39 34.64 4.64
CA MET A 1 29.50 33.22 4.25
C MET A 1 28.24 32.52 4.72
N SER A 2 27.19 32.55 3.91
CA SER A 2 25.90 31.93 4.24
C SER A 2 25.90 30.50 3.70
N LYS A 3 25.80 29.52 4.59
CA LYS A 3 25.55 28.12 4.22
C LYS A 3 24.06 27.98 3.97
N ILE A 4 23.68 27.83 2.71
CA ILE A 4 22.37 27.32 2.30
C ILE A 4 22.39 25.83 2.65
N ILE A 5 21.56 25.42 3.61
CA ILE A 5 21.26 24.01 3.85
C ILE A 5 20.08 23.69 2.93
N ALA A 6 20.36 22.99 1.83
CA ALA A 6 19.32 22.39 1.02
C ALA A 6 18.79 21.17 1.78
N LEU A 7 17.54 21.25 2.21
CA LEU A 7 16.79 20.10 2.74
C LEU A 7 16.43 19.22 1.54
N ILE A 8 17.17 18.13 1.35
CA ILE A 8 16.83 17.08 0.38
C ILE A 8 15.81 16.18 1.06
N VAL A 9 14.54 16.33 0.69
CA VAL A 9 13.50 15.33 0.98
C VAL A 9 13.71 14.20 -0.03
N LEU A 10 14.43 13.15 0.38
CA LEU A 10 14.54 11.91 -0.38
C LEU A 10 13.25 11.12 -0.18
N VAL A 11 12.33 11.27 -1.13
CA VAL A 11 11.25 10.30 -1.30
C VAL A 11 11.83 9.20 -2.16
N SER A 12 12.07 8.04 -1.57
CA SER A 12 12.33 6.82 -2.31
C SER A 12 11.15 6.59 -3.25
N LEU A 13 11.35 6.88 -4.53
CA LEU A 13 10.44 6.53 -5.61
C LEU A 13 10.40 5.01 -5.69
N PHE A 14 9.51 4.39 -4.91
CA PHE A 14 9.29 2.95 -4.93
C PHE A 14 8.54 2.58 -6.21
N ALA A 15 9.29 2.41 -7.30
CA ALA A 15 8.86 1.49 -8.32
C ALA A 15 8.77 0.10 -7.66
N SER A 16 7.60 -0.54 -7.68
CA SER A 16 7.57 -2.01 -7.65
C SER A 16 8.67 -2.50 -8.60
N PRO A 17 9.50 -3.50 -8.25
CA PRO A 17 10.63 -3.90 -9.09
C PRO A 17 10.10 -4.23 -10.48
N ALA A 18 10.26 -3.26 -11.37
CA ALA A 18 9.80 -3.35 -12.73
C ALA A 18 10.71 -4.35 -13.41
N CYS A 19 10.12 -5.30 -14.14
CA CYS A 19 10.87 -6.08 -15.12
C CYS A 19 11.37 -5.09 -16.19
N SER A 20 12.56 -4.52 -15.99
CA SER A 20 13.07 -3.45 -16.83
C SER A 20 13.69 -3.99 -18.12
N LYS A 21 13.58 -3.18 -19.18
CA LYS A 21 14.60 -3.05 -20.21
C LYS A 21 15.15 -1.62 -20.11
N ASP A 22 16.47 -1.53 -20.08
CA ASP A 22 17.26 -0.28 -20.06
C ASP A 22 16.92 0.63 -21.24
N ASP A 23 16.86 1.94 -20.98
CA ASP A 23 17.43 3.00 -21.84
C ASP A 23 17.38 4.37 -21.12
N SER A 24 18.52 5.05 -21.05
CA SER A 24 18.71 6.37 -20.43
C SER A 24 18.55 7.52 -21.44
N VAL A 25 17.90 8.63 -21.04
CA VAL A 25 17.84 9.88 -21.81
C VAL A 25 18.18 11.08 -20.94
N GLU A 26 19.15 11.89 -21.36
CA GLU A 26 19.54 13.18 -20.77
C GLU A 26 18.56 14.31 -21.12
N VAL A 27 18.31 15.22 -20.16
CA VAL A 27 17.52 16.44 -20.35
C VAL A 27 18.40 17.67 -20.07
N VAL A 28 18.40 18.61 -21.01
CA VAL A 28 19.09 19.91 -20.96
C VAL A 28 18.11 21.00 -20.54
N VAL A 29 18.49 21.88 -19.61
CA VAL A 29 17.72 23.04 -19.14
C VAL A 29 18.37 24.35 -19.65
N PRO A 30 17.60 25.35 -20.16
CA PRO A 30 18.14 26.66 -20.46
C PRO A 30 17.96 27.65 -19.29
N VAL A 31 19.00 28.45 -19.07
CA VAL A 31 19.04 29.62 -18.17
C VAL A 31 18.59 30.87 -18.95
N VAL A 32 17.72 31.70 -18.38
CA VAL A 32 17.37 33.03 -18.90
C VAL A 32 17.72 34.09 -17.85
N GLY A 33 18.36 35.15 -18.32
CA GLY A 33 19.04 36.18 -17.54
C GLY A 33 18.18 37.37 -17.10
N SER A 34 18.88 38.27 -16.41
CA SER A 34 18.46 39.52 -15.78
C SER A 34 18.16 40.65 -16.76
N ASP A 35 17.33 41.61 -16.34
CA ASP A 35 17.70 43.05 -16.22
C ASP A 35 16.45 43.92 -15.95
N GLY A 36 16.61 45.01 -15.19
CA GLY A 36 15.66 46.13 -15.19
C GLY A 36 15.58 46.96 -13.91
N PHE A 37 16.34 48.06 -13.85
CA PHE A 37 16.19 49.19 -12.91
C PHE A 37 15.08 50.15 -13.36
N VAL A 38 14.32 50.74 -12.42
CA VAL A 38 13.57 52.02 -12.61
C VAL A 38 13.60 52.83 -11.31
N GLU A 39 13.67 54.15 -11.49
CA GLU A 39 13.99 55.25 -10.56
C GLU A 39 12.93 55.61 -9.50
N ASP A 40 13.40 56.26 -8.43
CA ASP A 40 12.69 56.79 -7.26
C ASP A 40 11.91 58.09 -7.57
N ASP A 41 10.66 58.17 -7.08
CA ASP A 41 9.93 59.43 -6.83
C ASP A 41 9.81 59.65 -5.29
N PRO A 42 9.94 60.89 -4.79
CA PRO A 42 9.91 61.15 -3.35
C PRO A 42 8.47 61.08 -2.81
N VAL A 43 8.21 60.08 -1.97
CA VAL A 43 6.95 59.94 -1.23
C VAL A 43 6.97 60.81 0.03
N GLU A 44 5.94 61.64 0.19
CA GLU A 44 5.65 62.39 1.42
C GLU A 44 5.48 61.44 2.61
N VAL A 45 6.40 61.52 3.58
CA VAL A 45 6.33 60.77 4.83
C VAL A 45 5.32 61.44 5.76
N VAL A 46 4.08 60.97 5.71
CA VAL A 46 3.13 61.15 6.82
C VAL A 46 3.58 60.19 7.92
N VAL A 47 4.19 60.71 8.99
CA VAL A 47 4.51 59.91 10.19
C VAL A 47 3.18 59.53 10.85
N PRO A 48 2.77 58.25 10.83
CA PRO A 48 1.61 57.82 11.59
C PRO A 48 1.97 57.90 13.08
N VAL A 49 1.04 58.39 13.87
CA VAL A 49 1.09 58.23 15.33
C VAL A 49 1.21 56.73 15.61
N VAL A 50 2.33 56.32 16.21
CA VAL A 50 2.64 54.94 16.60
C VAL A 50 1.60 54.49 17.63
N GLY A 51 0.49 53.94 17.15
CA GLY A 51 -0.29 53.00 17.94
C GLY A 51 0.60 51.81 18.28
N SER A 52 0.48 51.28 19.50
CA SER A 52 1.19 50.06 19.89
C SER A 52 1.04 49.02 18.78
N ALA A 53 2.17 48.54 18.26
CA ALA A 53 2.23 47.50 17.25
C ALA A 53 1.26 46.36 17.59
N GLU A 54 0.23 46.18 16.75
CA GLU A 54 -0.73 45.11 16.93
C GLU A 54 -0.01 43.79 16.67
N VAL A 55 0.16 43.00 17.73
CA VAL A 55 0.69 41.65 17.62
C VAL A 55 -0.44 40.76 17.14
N ARG A 56 -0.25 40.08 16.01
CA ARG A 56 -1.21 39.11 15.46
C ARG A 56 -0.56 37.73 15.35
N TYR A 57 -1.38 36.68 15.40
CA TYR A 57 -0.93 35.29 15.30
C TYR A 57 -1.59 34.62 14.11
N GLU A 58 -0.82 33.86 13.33
CA GLU A 58 -1.33 33.15 12.16
C GLU A 58 -0.68 31.78 11.98
N PHE A 59 -1.40 30.89 11.28
CA PHE A 59 -0.83 29.66 10.74
C PHE A 59 -0.32 29.92 9.31
N ASP A 60 0.74 29.23 8.92
CA ASP A 60 1.20 29.14 7.53
C ASP A 60 1.41 27.66 7.15
N PRO A 61 0.53 27.04 6.33
CA PRO A 61 -0.61 27.66 5.67
C PRO A 61 -1.73 28.06 6.65
N PRO A 62 -2.64 28.99 6.29
CA PRO A 62 -3.71 29.49 7.16
C PRO A 62 -4.65 28.41 7.73
N ILE A 63 -4.76 27.29 7.01
CA ILE A 63 -5.47 26.09 7.43
C ILE A 63 -4.38 25.05 7.70
N PRO A 64 -3.91 24.89 8.95
CA PRO A 64 -2.77 24.04 9.26
C PRO A 64 -3.10 22.55 9.05
N VAL A 65 -4.38 22.18 9.20
CA VAL A 65 -4.92 20.84 8.93
C VAL A 65 -6.19 20.99 8.09
N PRO A 66 -6.36 20.25 6.98
CA PRO A 66 -7.59 20.28 6.17
C PRO A 66 -8.85 20.10 7.03
N GLU A 67 -9.97 20.70 6.63
CA GLU A 67 -11.23 20.62 7.40
C GLU A 67 -11.78 19.19 7.54
N GLN A 68 -11.41 18.31 6.60
CA GLN A 68 -11.79 16.90 6.58
C GLN A 68 -10.53 16.07 6.31
N PRO A 69 -9.61 15.99 7.29
CA PRO A 69 -8.41 15.21 7.11
C PRO A 69 -8.78 13.72 7.11
N TYR A 70 -8.07 12.89 6.37
CA TYR A 70 -8.31 11.44 6.39
C TYR A 70 -7.40 10.71 7.39
N TRP A 71 -7.75 9.46 7.70
CA TRP A 71 -6.95 8.59 8.56
C TRP A 71 -5.51 8.46 8.06
N GLY A 72 -4.54 8.74 8.93
CA GLY A 72 -3.12 8.67 8.61
C GLY A 72 -2.60 9.85 7.78
N GLU A 73 -3.45 10.81 7.39
CA GLU A 73 -3.01 12.03 6.71
C GLU A 73 -2.03 12.80 7.59
N SER A 74 -1.00 13.34 6.95
CA SER A 74 0.03 14.14 7.58
C SER A 74 0.34 15.39 6.77
N GLY A 75 0.86 16.41 7.43
CA GLY A 75 1.28 17.63 6.77
C GLY A 75 2.19 18.46 7.67
N TYR A 76 2.41 19.71 7.27
CA TYR A 76 3.23 20.65 8.01
C TYR A 76 2.54 22.01 8.09
N PHE A 77 2.82 22.76 9.15
CA PHE A 77 2.44 24.16 9.29
C PHE A 77 3.46 24.91 10.17
N SER A 78 3.53 26.22 10.01
CA SER A 78 4.20 27.11 10.96
C SER A 78 3.17 27.89 11.76
N ALA A 79 3.44 28.12 13.04
CA ALA A 79 2.71 29.08 13.85
C ALA A 79 3.57 30.35 13.96
N LEU A 80 3.04 31.50 13.59
CA LEU A 80 3.81 32.75 13.47
C LEU A 80 3.24 33.83 14.40
N GLU A 81 4.12 34.50 15.15
CA GLU A 81 3.84 35.82 15.74
C GLU A 81 4.23 36.89 14.73
N ILE A 82 3.31 37.79 14.39
CA ILE A 82 3.61 38.92 13.51
C ILE A 82 3.54 40.21 14.31
N LYS A 83 4.65 40.94 14.28
CA LYS A 83 4.82 42.22 14.94
C LYS A 83 5.62 43.16 14.06
N ASP A 84 5.10 44.35 13.80
CA ASP A 84 5.78 45.39 13.00
C ASP A 84 6.22 44.90 11.60
N GLY A 85 5.44 44.00 10.99
CA GLY A 85 5.76 43.42 9.67
C GLY A 85 6.84 42.34 9.69
N THR A 86 7.38 42.00 10.88
CA THR A 86 8.27 40.86 11.08
C THR A 86 7.49 39.65 11.56
N SER A 87 7.84 38.46 11.07
CA SER A 87 7.26 37.18 11.52
C SER A 87 8.30 36.37 12.29
N GLU A 88 7.92 35.88 13.46
CA GLU A 88 8.73 34.99 14.30
C GLU A 88 8.00 33.66 14.53
N PRO A 89 8.66 32.51 14.32
CA PRO A 89 8.06 31.20 14.61
C PRO A 89 7.76 31.01 16.11
N ILE A 90 6.61 30.42 16.40
CA ILE A 90 6.21 30.00 17.74
C ILE A 90 6.46 28.50 17.90
N THR A 91 7.19 28.15 18.96
CA THR A 91 7.62 26.78 19.27
C THR A 91 6.84 26.14 20.41
N GLU A 92 5.81 26.81 20.93
CA GLU A 92 4.91 26.25 21.94
C GLU A 92 3.55 25.95 21.30
N VAL A 93 3.46 24.78 20.66
CA VAL A 93 2.23 24.30 20.01
C VAL A 93 1.87 22.93 20.57
N THR A 94 0.60 22.72 20.87
CA THR A 94 0.11 21.46 21.44
C THR A 94 -1.13 20.96 20.69
N SER A 95 -1.40 19.66 20.83
CA SER A 95 -2.67 19.06 20.43
C SER A 95 -3.51 18.83 21.68
N THR A 96 -4.78 19.23 21.66
CA THR A 96 -5.71 18.97 22.77
C THR A 96 -6.02 17.48 22.93
N ASN A 97 -5.78 16.67 21.90
CA ASN A 97 -5.97 15.24 21.93
C ASN A 97 -4.87 14.52 21.11
N PRO A 98 -3.71 14.23 21.71
CA PRO A 98 -2.60 13.55 21.05
C PRO A 98 -2.91 12.11 20.57
N ALA A 99 -4.00 11.50 21.05
CA ALA A 99 -4.47 10.21 20.54
C ALA A 99 -5.20 10.35 19.19
N VAL A 100 -5.71 11.56 18.87
CA VAL A 100 -6.39 11.89 17.61
C VAL A 100 -5.43 12.57 16.64
N LEU A 101 -4.64 13.55 17.10
CA LEU A 101 -3.74 14.35 16.27
C LEU A 101 -2.39 14.49 17.00
N LYS A 102 -1.31 13.92 16.47
CA LYS A 102 0.05 14.19 17.00
C LYS A 102 0.69 15.33 16.24
N LEU A 103 1.55 16.04 16.96
CA LEU A 103 2.37 17.14 16.45
C LEU A 103 3.83 16.86 16.79
N TRP A 104 4.74 17.12 15.85
CA TRP A 104 6.18 17.04 16.07
C TRP A 104 6.86 18.34 15.67
N PRO A 105 7.77 18.88 16.51
CA PRO A 105 8.53 20.06 16.14
C PRO A 105 9.60 19.68 15.10
N ALA A 106 9.67 20.45 14.01
CA ALA A 106 10.61 20.24 12.90
C ALA A 106 11.31 21.56 12.55
N GLY A 107 12.21 22.00 13.43
CA GLY A 107 12.89 23.29 13.27
C GLY A 107 11.96 24.47 13.48
N SER A 108 11.64 25.20 12.41
CA SER A 108 10.75 26.38 12.46
C SER A 108 9.29 26.08 12.13
N PHE A 109 8.96 24.82 11.82
CA PHE A 109 7.62 24.36 11.53
C PHE A 109 7.25 23.15 12.40
N TRP A 110 6.00 22.74 12.28
CA TRP A 110 5.42 21.59 12.95
C TRP A 110 4.91 20.62 11.91
N GLU A 111 5.22 19.35 12.11
CA GLU A 111 4.59 18.24 11.40
C GLU A 111 3.37 17.79 12.18
N TRP A 112 2.32 17.38 11.48
CA TRP A 112 1.12 16.81 12.09
C TRP A 112 0.74 15.51 11.40
N GLN A 113 0.08 14.62 12.13
CA GLN A 113 -0.54 13.42 11.56
C GLN A 113 -1.79 13.02 12.36
N LEU A 114 -2.82 12.56 11.66
CA LEU A 114 -4.09 12.11 12.24
C LEU A 114 -4.05 10.61 12.59
N PHE A 115 -4.28 10.27 13.86
CA PHE A 115 -4.11 8.92 14.43
C PHE A 115 -5.37 8.22 14.93
N GLY A 116 -6.35 8.97 15.41
CA GLY A 116 -7.51 8.37 16.11
C GLY A 116 -8.78 9.19 15.94
N SER A 117 -9.92 8.56 16.24
CA SER A 117 -11.25 9.16 16.10
C SER A 117 -11.63 10.07 17.25
N GLY A 118 -12.38 11.12 16.91
CA GLY A 118 -12.77 12.20 17.81
C GLY A 118 -12.32 13.57 17.35
N ASP A 119 -12.57 14.54 18.23
CA ASP A 119 -12.18 15.92 18.04
C ASP A 119 -10.79 16.17 18.64
N ALA A 120 -10.01 17.00 17.96
CA ALA A 120 -8.77 17.57 18.45
C ALA A 120 -8.72 19.05 18.07
N ALA A 121 -7.75 19.77 18.62
CA ALA A 121 -7.41 21.11 18.16
C ALA A 121 -5.91 21.31 18.26
N ILE A 122 -5.36 22.11 17.35
CA ILE A 122 -4.01 22.65 17.44
C ILE A 122 -4.11 23.93 18.26
N GLU A 123 -3.43 23.99 19.40
CA GLU A 123 -3.35 25.19 20.23
C GLU A 123 -1.93 25.77 20.20
N VAL A 124 -1.82 27.04 19.80
CA VAL A 124 -0.58 27.81 19.87
C VAL A 124 -0.60 28.61 21.15
N HIS A 125 0.45 28.50 21.95
CA HIS A 125 0.56 29.17 23.24
C HIS A 125 1.60 30.28 23.20
N ARG A 126 1.32 31.37 23.92
CA ARG A 126 2.28 32.45 24.20
C ARG A 126 2.06 32.97 25.62
N GLY A 127 3.11 32.90 26.43
CA GLY A 127 3.04 33.32 27.84
C GLY A 127 2.01 32.53 28.65
N GLY A 128 1.83 31.24 28.33
CA GLY A 128 0.87 30.35 29.01
C GLY A 128 -0.59 30.52 28.61
N SER A 129 -0.91 31.39 27.64
CA SER A 129 -2.26 31.55 27.09
C SER A 129 -2.34 31.01 25.67
N VAL A 130 -3.48 30.40 25.31
CA VAL A 130 -3.76 30.05 23.91
C VAL A 130 -4.00 31.33 23.11
N VAL A 131 -3.20 31.56 22.07
CA VAL A 131 -3.29 32.75 21.20
C VAL A 131 -3.85 32.46 19.82
N LEU A 132 -3.82 31.19 19.40
CA LEU A 132 -4.39 30.71 18.15
C LEU A 132 -4.87 29.26 18.35
N SER A 133 -6.01 28.90 17.77
CA SER A 133 -6.55 27.54 17.83
C SER A 133 -7.16 27.15 16.48
N HIS A 134 -6.97 25.89 16.08
CA HIS A 134 -7.59 25.30 14.90
C HIS A 134 -8.25 23.98 15.27
N GLU A 135 -9.59 23.90 15.14
CA GLU A 135 -10.34 22.66 15.36
C GLU A 135 -10.01 21.64 14.25
N VAL A 136 -9.78 20.40 14.67
CA VAL A 136 -9.55 19.26 13.80
C VAL A 136 -10.58 18.20 14.12
N ARG A 137 -11.42 17.88 13.13
CA ARG A 137 -12.42 16.81 13.25
C ARG A 137 -11.96 15.63 12.43
N SER A 138 -11.67 14.53 13.11
CA SER A 138 -11.34 13.30 12.41
C SER A 138 -12.57 12.73 11.67
N PRO A 139 -12.38 11.92 10.62
CA PRO A 139 -13.48 11.27 9.94
C PRO A 139 -14.29 10.40 10.90
N PRO A 140 -15.63 10.35 10.77
CA PRO A 140 -16.41 9.39 11.52
C PRO A 140 -15.99 7.96 11.14
N VAL A 141 -15.91 7.08 12.12
CA VAL A 141 -15.78 5.64 11.88
C VAL A 141 -17.13 5.12 11.41
N THR A 142 -17.24 4.73 10.13
CA THR A 142 -18.49 4.23 9.55
C THR A 142 -18.57 2.71 9.47
N HIS A 143 -17.42 2.02 9.52
CA HIS A 143 -17.35 0.56 9.55
C HIS A 143 -17.46 0.05 10.99
N ASP A 144 -18.32 -0.95 11.21
CA ASP A 144 -18.63 -1.53 12.53
C ASP A 144 -17.76 -2.75 12.88
N GLN A 145 -16.86 -3.17 11.99
CA GLN A 145 -15.98 -4.31 12.18
C GLN A 145 -14.53 -3.84 12.32
N HIS A 146 -13.79 -4.56 13.17
CA HIS A 146 -12.35 -4.42 13.25
C HIS A 146 -11.69 -5.43 12.29
N HIS A 147 -10.60 -5.01 11.65
CA HIS A 147 -9.87 -5.76 10.65
C HIS A 147 -8.43 -6.00 11.10
N VAL A 148 -7.88 -7.15 10.75
CA VAL A 148 -6.45 -7.43 10.91
C VAL A 148 -5.89 -7.78 9.55
N ARG A 149 -4.80 -7.13 9.16
CA ARG A 149 -4.11 -7.42 7.89
C ARG A 149 -2.70 -7.90 8.15
N LEU A 150 -2.42 -9.11 7.67
CA LEU A 150 -1.05 -9.58 7.53
C LEU A 150 -0.52 -9.14 6.17
N HIS A 151 0.47 -8.26 6.19
CA HIS A 151 1.22 -7.84 5.03
C HIS A 151 2.53 -8.62 4.96
N ALA A 152 2.64 -9.54 3.99
CA ALA A 152 3.85 -10.31 3.79
C ALA A 152 4.76 -9.63 2.78
N LEU A 153 6.06 -9.59 3.08
CA LEU A 153 7.10 -8.97 2.27
C LEU A 153 8.25 -9.97 2.09
N LEU A 154 8.84 -9.99 0.90
CA LEU A 154 10.12 -10.66 0.66
C LEU A 154 11.18 -9.57 0.51
N VAL A 155 12.18 -9.58 1.39
CA VAL A 155 13.28 -8.62 1.37
C VAL A 155 14.61 -9.33 1.10
N ASN A 156 15.52 -8.61 0.47
CA ASN A 156 16.88 -9.04 0.18
C ASN A 156 17.89 -7.90 0.43
N ASP A 157 19.18 -8.22 0.46
CA ASP A 157 20.24 -7.24 0.72
C ASP A 157 20.28 -6.08 -0.29
N ASP A 158 19.79 -6.28 -1.53
CA ASP A 158 19.76 -5.25 -2.56
C ASP A 158 18.66 -4.19 -2.34
N TRP A 159 17.54 -4.58 -1.74
CA TRP A 159 16.41 -3.68 -1.53
C TRP A 159 16.38 -3.10 -0.12
N ALA A 160 16.45 -3.96 0.89
CA ALA A 160 16.38 -3.58 2.30
C ALA A 160 17.18 -4.60 3.12
N PRO A 161 18.51 -4.41 3.25
CA PRO A 161 19.36 -5.34 3.99
C PRO A 161 18.93 -5.41 5.46
N PHE A 162 19.29 -6.49 6.14
CA PHE A 162 18.85 -6.67 7.53
C PHE A 162 19.33 -5.56 8.47
N VAL A 163 20.55 -5.08 8.25
CA VAL A 163 21.17 -3.97 8.99
C VAL A 163 21.21 -2.72 8.10
N HIS A 164 20.39 -1.72 8.42
CA HIS A 164 20.31 -0.43 7.71
C HIS A 164 19.88 0.71 8.64
N ILE A 165 19.98 1.95 8.18
CA ILE A 165 19.70 3.18 8.97
C ILE A 165 18.25 3.68 8.86
N GLY A 166 17.30 2.78 8.53
CA GLY A 166 15.93 3.15 8.18
C GLY A 166 15.74 3.40 6.69
N ASP A 167 14.54 3.86 6.32
CA ASP A 167 14.13 4.06 4.91
C ASP A 167 13.94 2.78 4.05
N GLY A 168 13.87 1.61 4.70
CA GLY A 168 13.55 0.35 4.03
C GLY A 168 12.04 0.11 3.84
N TRP A 169 11.66 -1.16 3.80
CA TRP A 169 10.25 -1.59 3.71
C TRP A 169 9.39 -1.06 4.86
N GLU A 170 10.02 -0.72 5.99
CA GLU A 170 9.35 -0.20 7.18
C GLU A 170 8.61 1.12 6.92
N ARG A 171 8.84 1.81 5.80
CA ARG A 171 8.09 3.04 5.44
C ARG A 171 6.83 2.79 4.62
N ASN A 172 6.64 1.57 4.11
CA ASN A 172 5.55 1.26 3.17
C ASN A 172 4.16 1.41 3.79
N ILE A 173 4.05 1.26 5.11
CA ILE A 173 2.81 1.47 5.87
C ILE A 173 3.09 2.58 6.88
N SER A 174 2.64 3.80 6.57
CA SER A 174 2.83 4.97 7.45
C SER A 174 1.93 4.96 8.69
N PHE A 175 0.84 4.19 8.64
CA PHE A 175 -0.17 4.14 9.69
C PHE A 175 -0.44 2.68 10.04
N ARG A 176 -0.19 2.29 11.30
CA ARG A 176 -0.10 0.87 11.72
C ARG A 176 -1.38 0.36 12.32
N GLU A 177 -2.14 1.23 12.96
CA GLU A 177 -3.37 0.88 13.63
C GLU A 177 -4.37 2.03 13.60
N SER A 178 -5.65 1.70 13.53
CA SER A 178 -6.79 2.60 13.66
C SER A 178 -7.89 1.91 14.44
N PRO A 179 -8.97 2.60 14.83
CA PRO A 179 -10.11 1.96 15.48
C PRO A 179 -10.70 0.77 14.70
N ASN A 180 -10.51 0.73 13.38
CA ASN A 180 -11.04 -0.32 12.50
C ASN A 180 -10.02 -1.32 12.02
N MET A 181 -8.71 -1.10 12.24
CA MET A 181 -7.71 -1.94 11.58
C MET A 181 -6.38 -1.99 12.32
N LYS A 182 -5.75 -3.16 12.34
CA LYS A 182 -4.35 -3.36 12.75
C LYS A 182 -3.54 -4.03 11.64
N TYR A 183 -2.37 -3.50 11.34
CA TYR A 183 -1.39 -4.12 10.46
C TYR A 183 -0.39 -4.99 11.24
N PHE A 184 -0.04 -6.11 10.62
CA PHE A 184 1.09 -6.95 10.97
C PHE A 184 1.95 -7.13 9.74
N GLU A 185 3.27 -7.16 9.92
CA GLU A 185 4.20 -7.36 8.81
C GLU A 185 5.01 -8.63 9.00
N ALA A 186 4.82 -9.58 8.08
CA ALA A 186 5.62 -10.80 8.01
C ALA A 186 6.72 -10.62 6.97
N VAL A 187 7.95 -10.49 7.43
CA VAL A 187 9.11 -10.23 6.59
C VAL A 187 9.91 -11.50 6.41
N VAL A 188 10.02 -11.94 5.16
CA VAL A 188 10.87 -13.05 4.75
C VAL A 188 12.24 -12.48 4.41
N TRP A 189 13.19 -12.62 5.33
CA TRP A 189 14.57 -12.19 5.19
C TRP A 189 15.36 -13.24 4.41
N SER A 190 15.68 -12.94 3.14
CA SER A 190 16.43 -13.88 2.31
C SER A 190 17.85 -14.11 2.83
N ASP A 191 18.49 -13.05 3.32
CA ASP A 191 19.91 -13.00 3.65
C ASP A 191 20.16 -13.57 5.05
N GLU A 192 19.30 -13.20 6.01
CA GLU A 192 19.26 -13.83 7.34
C GLU A 192 18.69 -15.25 7.33
N ASN A 193 18.11 -15.67 6.21
CA ASN A 193 17.40 -16.94 6.12
C ASN A 193 16.42 -17.10 7.27
N ALA A 194 15.51 -16.13 7.42
CA ALA A 194 14.55 -16.11 8.51
C ALA A 194 13.20 -15.53 8.08
N VAL A 195 12.17 -15.78 8.89
CA VAL A 195 10.89 -15.06 8.82
C VAL A 195 10.65 -14.38 10.16
N HIS A 196 10.42 -13.06 10.15
CA HIS A 196 10.06 -12.29 11.33
C HIS A 196 8.64 -11.76 11.20
N LEU A 197 7.90 -11.75 12.31
CA LEU A 197 6.61 -11.06 12.43
C LEU A 197 6.80 -9.82 13.30
N TYR A 198 6.46 -8.66 12.76
CA TYR A 198 6.47 -7.39 13.47
C TYR A 198 5.05 -6.93 13.78
N GLU A 199 4.88 -6.38 14.98
CA GLU A 199 3.67 -5.70 15.43
C GLU A 199 4.04 -4.25 15.75
N PHE A 200 4.20 -3.43 14.71
CA PHE A 200 4.41 -2.00 14.91
C PHE A 200 3.13 -1.34 15.43
N ASP A 201 3.30 -0.34 16.28
CA ASP A 201 2.24 0.57 16.68
C ASP A 201 2.45 1.93 16.01
N ASN A 202 1.51 2.84 16.23
CA ASN A 202 1.57 4.21 15.71
C ASN A 202 2.65 5.10 16.36
N SER A 203 3.47 4.56 17.27
CA SER A 203 4.63 5.25 17.84
C SER A 203 5.94 4.85 17.16
N PHE A 204 5.94 3.78 16.37
CA PHE A 204 7.10 3.38 15.59
C PHE A 204 7.42 4.44 14.53
N ASP A 205 8.64 4.97 14.58
CA ASP A 205 9.17 5.96 13.64
C ASP A 205 10.13 5.27 12.66
N PRO A 206 9.71 5.00 11.42
CA PRO A 206 10.56 4.33 10.43
C PRO A 206 11.71 5.22 9.93
N ALA A 207 11.72 6.51 10.27
CA ALA A 207 12.77 7.47 9.95
C ALA A 207 13.64 7.83 11.17
N ALA A 208 13.45 7.15 12.32
CA ALA A 208 14.19 7.40 13.55
C ALA A 208 15.72 7.34 13.35
N GLY A 209 16.18 6.43 12.47
CA GLY A 209 17.60 6.30 12.15
C GLY A 209 18.22 7.61 11.65
N HIS A 210 17.50 8.33 10.79
CA HIS A 210 17.94 9.60 10.21
C HIS A 210 17.80 10.78 11.18
N HIS A 211 16.63 10.95 11.81
CA HIS A 211 16.34 12.17 12.57
C HIS A 211 16.84 12.11 14.02
N GLN A 212 17.04 10.91 14.58
CA GLN A 212 17.60 10.71 15.91
C GLN A 212 19.11 10.39 15.86
N ASN A 213 19.72 10.41 14.67
CA ASN A 213 21.14 10.16 14.44
C ASN A 213 21.61 8.81 15.03
N MET A 214 20.81 7.76 14.83
CA MET A 214 21.16 6.40 15.25
C MET A 214 22.14 5.77 14.26
N SER A 215 22.98 4.84 14.72
CA SER A 215 23.70 3.93 13.83
C SER A 215 22.74 2.93 13.16
N ALA A 216 23.19 2.25 12.11
CA ALA A 216 22.40 1.19 11.46
C ALA A 216 22.05 0.05 12.44
N GLU A 217 22.96 -0.29 13.34
CA GLU A 217 22.77 -1.31 14.38
C GLU A 217 21.78 -0.84 15.45
N GLU A 218 21.85 0.43 15.85
CA GLU A 218 20.91 1.03 16.80
C GLU A 218 19.49 1.06 16.21
N PHE A 219 19.33 1.48 14.96
CA PHE A 219 18.03 1.44 14.27
C PHE A 219 17.53 0.00 14.11
N THR A 220 18.41 -0.94 13.75
CA THR A 220 18.07 -2.37 13.66
C THR A 220 17.56 -2.88 15.00
N ALA A 221 18.25 -2.58 16.11
CA ALA A 221 17.80 -2.96 17.44
C ALA A 221 16.46 -2.32 17.82
N TYR A 222 16.24 -1.05 17.43
CA TYR A 222 14.97 -0.35 17.59
C TYR A 222 13.84 -1.06 16.83
N ARG A 223 14.01 -1.35 15.53
CA ARG A 223 13.04 -2.13 14.73
C ARG A 223 12.78 -3.51 15.34
N GLU A 224 13.83 -4.26 15.66
CA GLU A 224 13.71 -5.61 16.21
C GLU A 224 13.04 -5.63 17.59
N SER A 225 12.96 -4.50 18.30
CA SER A 225 12.20 -4.40 19.56
C SER A 225 10.68 -4.57 19.36
N TYR A 226 10.17 -4.36 18.14
CA TYR A 226 8.75 -4.60 17.76
C TYR A 226 8.51 -6.00 17.18
N ARG A 227 9.53 -6.86 17.12
CA ARG A 227 9.41 -8.23 16.61
C ARG A 227 8.70 -9.11 17.65
N VAL A 228 7.55 -9.66 17.28
CA VAL A 228 6.74 -10.53 18.15
C VAL A 228 6.97 -12.01 17.89
N MET A 229 7.42 -12.39 16.69
CA MET A 229 7.83 -13.77 16.39
C MET A 229 9.06 -13.79 15.47
N ALA A 230 9.88 -14.82 15.61
CA ALA A 230 11.02 -15.08 14.74
C ALA A 230 11.12 -16.58 14.44
N PHE A 231 11.37 -16.90 13.17
CA PHE A 231 11.59 -18.24 12.67
C PHE A 231 12.95 -18.25 11.96
N PRO A 232 14.03 -18.62 12.67
CA PRO A 232 15.36 -18.70 12.08
C PRO A 232 15.51 -19.97 11.23
N ASP A 233 16.67 -20.10 10.57
CA ASP A 233 17.10 -21.32 9.87
C ASP A 233 16.22 -21.70 8.68
N MET A 234 15.67 -20.71 7.96
CA MET A 234 15.01 -20.93 6.69
C MET A 234 15.97 -21.62 5.71
N PRO A 235 15.58 -22.71 5.05
CA PRO A 235 16.43 -23.36 4.07
C PRO A 235 16.87 -22.40 2.95
N ARG A 236 18.17 -22.37 2.67
CA ARG A 236 18.73 -21.63 1.54
C ARG A 236 18.23 -22.19 0.23
N LEU A 237 18.05 -21.32 -0.76
CA LEU A 237 17.78 -21.76 -2.12
C LEU A 237 19.02 -22.48 -2.67
N PRO A 238 18.86 -23.57 -3.44
CA PRO A 238 19.96 -24.18 -4.17
C PRO A 238 20.54 -23.16 -5.17
N PRO A 239 21.87 -23.17 -5.42
CA PRO A 239 22.52 -22.20 -6.30
C PRO A 239 21.90 -22.12 -7.71
N ASP A 240 21.44 -23.26 -8.22
CA ASP A 240 20.92 -23.39 -9.59
C ASP A 240 19.39 -23.48 -9.64
N SER A 241 18.69 -23.15 -8.55
CA SER A 241 17.23 -23.26 -8.46
C SER A 241 16.65 -22.12 -7.64
N PRO A 242 15.72 -21.33 -8.20
CA PRO A 242 14.94 -20.38 -7.40
C PRO A 242 13.86 -21.09 -6.54
N TRP A 243 13.95 -22.42 -6.42
CA TRP A 243 12.95 -23.29 -5.80
C TRP A 243 13.60 -24.22 -4.77
N SER A 244 12.92 -24.40 -3.62
CA SER A 244 13.27 -25.43 -2.63
C SER A 244 11.99 -25.95 -1.96
N PRO A 245 11.67 -27.26 -2.07
CA PRO A 245 10.58 -27.87 -1.32
C PRO A 245 10.74 -27.72 0.21
N GLU A 246 11.98 -27.76 0.71
CA GLU A 246 12.29 -27.58 2.14
C GLU A 246 11.96 -26.16 2.58
N ARG A 247 12.35 -25.15 1.79
CA ARG A 247 12.00 -23.75 2.03
C ARG A 247 10.49 -23.52 1.97
N SER A 248 9.81 -24.13 1.01
CA SER A 248 8.35 -24.06 0.89
C SER A 248 7.64 -24.58 2.15
N ARG A 249 8.03 -25.77 2.64
CA ARG A 249 7.48 -26.34 3.89
C ARG A 249 7.81 -25.48 5.11
N PHE A 250 9.03 -24.94 5.19
CA PHE A 250 9.42 -24.02 6.25
C PHE A 250 8.53 -22.77 6.28
N LEU A 251 8.34 -22.13 5.11
CA LEU A 251 7.50 -20.94 4.98
C LEU A 251 6.07 -21.26 5.39
N ARG A 252 5.49 -22.38 4.93
CA ARG A 252 4.16 -22.82 5.37
C ARG A 252 4.07 -22.94 6.89
N ASP A 253 5.00 -23.65 7.51
CA ASP A 253 4.95 -23.91 8.95
C ASP A 253 5.12 -22.62 9.77
N ALA A 254 5.98 -21.69 9.32
CA ALA A 254 6.14 -20.37 9.92
C ALA A 254 4.84 -19.55 9.80
N PHE A 255 4.26 -19.48 8.60
CA PHE A 255 3.04 -18.72 8.34
C PHE A 255 1.80 -19.33 9.04
N LYS A 256 1.73 -20.65 9.23
CA LYS A 256 0.70 -21.30 10.08
C LYS A 256 0.79 -20.85 11.53
N LYS A 257 2.01 -20.72 12.08
CA LYS A 257 2.22 -20.20 13.44
C LYS A 257 1.87 -18.71 13.55
N ILE A 258 2.19 -17.92 12.54
CA ILE A 258 1.77 -16.51 12.45
C ILE A 258 0.24 -16.40 12.42
N ALA A 259 -0.43 -17.15 11.54
CA ALA A 259 -1.89 -17.18 11.48
C ALA A 259 -2.51 -17.52 12.83
N SER A 260 -1.99 -18.54 13.51
CA SER A 260 -2.46 -18.94 14.86
C SER A 260 -2.27 -17.81 15.88
N TYR A 261 -1.15 -17.09 15.84
CA TYR A 261 -0.92 -15.91 16.68
C TYR A 261 -1.98 -14.83 16.41
N LEU A 262 -2.22 -14.49 15.15
CA LEU A 262 -3.21 -13.48 14.78
C LEU A 262 -4.63 -13.87 15.24
N VAL A 263 -5.05 -15.10 14.98
CA VAL A 263 -6.37 -15.61 15.38
C VAL A 263 -6.52 -15.58 16.90
N SER A 264 -5.48 -15.97 17.66
CA SER A 264 -5.54 -15.95 19.12
C SER A 264 -5.68 -14.54 19.70
N ARG A 265 -5.10 -13.53 19.05
CA ARG A 265 -5.07 -12.15 19.53
C ARG A 265 -6.27 -11.33 19.05
N TYR A 266 -6.81 -11.65 17.87
CA TYR A 266 -7.91 -10.93 17.24
C TYR A 266 -9.01 -11.86 16.69
N PRO A 267 -9.56 -12.79 17.49
CA PRO A 267 -10.46 -13.83 16.99
C PRO A 267 -11.73 -13.28 16.33
N ASP A 268 -12.21 -12.12 16.80
CA ASP A 268 -13.43 -11.51 16.30
C ASP A 268 -13.23 -10.60 15.08
N SER A 269 -11.97 -10.32 14.71
CA SER A 269 -11.65 -9.42 13.60
C SER A 269 -11.85 -10.07 12.23
N GLU A 270 -12.05 -9.27 11.20
CA GLU A 270 -11.97 -9.73 9.81
C GLU A 270 -10.50 -9.84 9.41
N HIS A 271 -10.05 -11.03 8.98
CA HIS A 271 -8.64 -11.28 8.65
C HIS A 271 -8.36 -11.10 7.16
N HIS A 272 -7.30 -10.36 6.86
CA HIS A 272 -6.85 -10.07 5.50
C HIS A 272 -5.42 -10.56 5.34
N PHE A 273 -5.11 -11.07 4.14
CA PHE A 273 -3.73 -11.38 3.75
C PHE A 273 -3.36 -10.58 2.50
N SER A 274 -2.17 -9.99 2.49
CA SER A 274 -1.61 -9.41 1.28
C SER A 274 -0.13 -9.71 1.16
N PHE A 275 0.38 -9.67 -0.08
CA PHE A 275 1.78 -9.88 -0.36
C PHE A 275 2.32 -8.76 -1.25
N HIS A 276 3.49 -8.22 -0.88
CA HIS A 276 4.26 -7.28 -1.68
C HIS A 276 5.56 -7.94 -2.14
N GLY A 277 5.73 -8.01 -3.46
CA GLY A 277 6.86 -8.65 -4.11
C GLY A 277 6.49 -9.20 -5.49
N HIS A 278 7.36 -10.04 -6.04
CA HIS A 278 7.12 -10.63 -7.36
C HIS A 278 5.91 -11.57 -7.38
N GLY A 279 5.20 -11.52 -8.51
CA GLY A 279 4.11 -12.44 -8.81
C GLY A 279 4.55 -13.90 -8.85
N ALA A 280 3.60 -14.80 -8.60
CA ALA A 280 3.78 -16.23 -8.78
C ALA A 280 2.48 -16.85 -9.26
N ALA A 281 2.36 -17.08 -10.56
CA ALA A 281 1.17 -17.70 -11.13
C ALA A 281 0.98 -19.12 -10.59
N GLY A 282 -0.24 -19.65 -10.74
CA GLY A 282 -0.45 -21.07 -10.49
C GLY A 282 -0.70 -21.42 -9.04
N GLY A 283 -1.24 -20.49 -8.23
CA GLY A 283 -1.66 -20.71 -6.85
C GLY A 283 -0.52 -20.77 -5.83
N ARG A 284 0.68 -20.30 -6.19
CA ARG A 284 1.85 -20.28 -5.29
C ARG A 284 1.94 -18.95 -4.53
N LEU A 285 2.64 -18.90 -3.41
CA LEU A 285 2.82 -17.66 -2.62
C LEU A 285 4.30 -17.26 -2.49
N LEU A 286 4.51 -16.01 -2.06
CA LEU A 286 5.82 -15.44 -1.68
C LEU A 286 6.85 -15.52 -2.80
N ALA A 287 6.53 -14.93 -3.96
CA ALA A 287 7.38 -14.94 -5.14
C ALA A 287 7.95 -16.34 -5.39
N TRP A 288 7.05 -17.31 -5.60
CA TRP A 288 7.37 -18.68 -6.00
C TRP A 288 8.01 -19.57 -4.93
N GLN A 289 8.31 -19.04 -3.74
CA GLN A 289 8.99 -19.78 -2.67
C GLN A 289 8.06 -20.68 -1.86
N MET A 290 6.75 -20.44 -1.87
CA MET A 290 5.75 -21.31 -1.25
C MET A 290 4.90 -21.97 -2.36
N TYR A 291 5.00 -23.29 -2.47
CA TYR A 291 4.33 -24.10 -3.50
C TYR A 291 2.82 -24.15 -3.30
N TYR A 292 2.13 -24.68 -4.31
CA TYR A 292 0.67 -24.72 -4.34
C TYR A 292 0.10 -25.42 -3.10
N GLU A 293 0.60 -26.62 -2.82
CA GLU A 293 0.14 -27.50 -1.76
C GLU A 293 0.49 -26.94 -0.37
N ASP A 294 1.61 -26.23 -0.26
CA ASP A 294 2.03 -25.59 0.98
C ASP A 294 1.29 -24.27 1.23
N ALA A 295 0.93 -23.52 0.17
CA ALA A 295 0.06 -22.35 0.26
C ALA A 295 -1.39 -22.74 0.60
N ASP A 296 -1.88 -23.83 0.02
CA ASP A 296 -3.16 -24.47 0.33
C ASP A 296 -3.23 -24.82 1.83
N ASP A 297 -2.29 -25.62 2.34
CA ASP A 297 -2.27 -26.04 3.75
C ASP A 297 -2.12 -24.85 4.72
N PHE A 298 -1.37 -23.81 4.34
CA PHE A 298 -1.29 -22.58 5.14
C PHE A 298 -2.64 -21.86 5.23
N LEU A 299 -3.29 -21.59 4.09
CA LEU A 299 -4.54 -20.84 4.07
C LEU A 299 -5.69 -21.65 4.68
N ALA A 300 -5.73 -22.96 4.43
CA ALA A 300 -6.65 -23.89 5.07
C ALA A 300 -6.54 -23.85 6.59
N HIS A 301 -5.31 -23.92 7.11
CA HIS A 301 -5.05 -23.80 8.55
C HIS A 301 -5.58 -22.48 9.10
N TRP A 302 -5.31 -21.36 8.44
CA TRP A 302 -5.75 -20.06 8.90
C TRP A 302 -7.28 -19.95 8.94
N SER A 303 -7.98 -20.30 7.85
CA SER A 303 -9.45 -20.26 7.85
C SER A 303 -10.07 -21.22 8.86
N ASN A 304 -9.45 -22.38 9.09
CA ASN A 304 -9.93 -23.36 10.07
C ASN A 304 -9.79 -22.85 11.52
N GLU A 305 -8.64 -22.28 11.87
CA GLU A 305 -8.42 -21.68 13.20
C GLU A 305 -9.39 -20.52 13.46
N LEU A 306 -9.67 -19.70 12.44
CA LEU A 306 -10.63 -18.60 12.54
C LEU A 306 -12.10 -19.08 12.59
N GLY A 307 -12.36 -20.33 12.16
CA GLY A 307 -13.71 -20.89 12.02
C GLY A 307 -14.52 -20.26 10.88
N ARG A 308 -13.89 -19.48 10.01
CA ARG A 308 -14.50 -18.80 8.85
C ARG A 308 -13.43 -18.45 7.80
N PRO A 309 -13.81 -18.22 6.53
CA PRO A 309 -12.90 -17.72 5.51
C PRO A 309 -12.31 -16.36 5.91
N LEU A 310 -11.11 -16.06 5.40
CA LEU A 310 -10.53 -14.73 5.44
C LEU A 310 -11.47 -13.73 4.75
N ALA A 311 -11.49 -12.49 5.24
CA ALA A 311 -12.28 -11.42 4.62
C ALA A 311 -11.81 -11.15 3.19
N ALA A 312 -10.51 -11.02 2.98
CA ALA A 312 -9.93 -10.80 1.67
C ALA A 312 -8.48 -11.30 1.56
N ILE A 313 -8.11 -11.78 0.38
CA ILE A 313 -6.73 -11.95 -0.04
C ILE A 313 -6.43 -10.89 -1.11
N ASP A 314 -5.53 -9.95 -0.82
CA ASP A 314 -5.13 -8.87 -1.74
C ASP A 314 -3.77 -9.16 -2.37
N MET A 315 -3.81 -9.69 -3.58
CA MET A 315 -2.69 -9.90 -4.51
C MET A 315 -2.69 -8.83 -5.62
N GLY A 316 -3.22 -7.64 -5.34
CA GLY A 316 -3.33 -6.56 -6.30
C GLY A 316 -2.01 -5.88 -6.69
N GLY A 317 -0.92 -6.16 -5.96
CA GLY A 317 0.43 -5.69 -6.29
C GLY A 317 1.19 -6.66 -7.20
N PRO A 318 1.32 -7.95 -6.83
CA PRO A 318 2.10 -8.91 -7.62
C PRO A 318 1.49 -9.22 -9.01
N CYS A 319 2.36 -9.49 -9.98
CA CYS A 319 1.98 -9.78 -11.37
C CYS A 319 1.32 -11.17 -11.55
N ASN A 320 0.44 -11.32 -12.54
CA ASN A 320 -0.09 -12.61 -13.01
C ASN A 320 -0.68 -13.49 -11.90
N LYS A 321 -1.45 -12.87 -10.99
CA LYS A 321 -2.12 -13.50 -9.85
C LYS A 321 -3.60 -13.79 -10.08
N GLY A 322 -4.15 -13.37 -11.20
CA GLY A 322 -5.53 -13.62 -11.62
C GLY A 322 -5.67 -14.89 -12.46
N GLY A 323 -4.89 -15.94 -12.23
CA GLY A 323 -5.06 -17.21 -12.96
C GLY A 323 -6.09 -18.13 -12.32
N TYR A 324 -6.70 -19.03 -13.11
CA TYR A 324 -7.65 -20.03 -12.58
C TYR A 324 -7.06 -20.79 -11.39
N SER A 325 -5.80 -21.22 -11.49
CA SER A 325 -5.12 -21.95 -10.41
C SER A 325 -4.91 -21.10 -9.15
N ASP A 326 -4.74 -19.77 -9.28
CA ASP A 326 -4.65 -18.86 -8.13
C ASP A 326 -6.01 -18.74 -7.44
N LEU A 327 -7.07 -18.47 -8.21
CA LEU A 327 -8.43 -18.43 -7.66
C LEU A 327 -8.82 -19.78 -7.04
N ASN A 328 -8.50 -20.90 -7.68
CA ASN A 328 -8.79 -22.23 -7.13
C ASN A 328 -8.09 -22.48 -5.80
N ASN A 329 -6.84 -22.05 -5.65
CA ASN A 329 -6.13 -22.26 -4.39
C ASN A 329 -6.61 -21.33 -3.27
N PHE A 330 -6.96 -20.09 -3.61
CA PHE A 330 -7.16 -19.04 -2.61
C PHE A 330 -8.65 -18.81 -2.27
N CYS A 331 -9.56 -18.92 -3.24
CA CYS A 331 -10.99 -18.62 -3.03
C CYS A 331 -11.76 -19.65 -2.21
N GLN A 332 -11.18 -20.81 -1.93
CA GLN A 332 -11.70 -21.74 -0.93
C GLN A 332 -11.53 -21.22 0.51
N TYR A 333 -10.62 -20.28 0.74
CA TYR A 333 -10.24 -19.80 2.08
C TYR A 333 -10.52 -18.31 2.30
N ALA A 334 -11.09 -17.61 1.33
CA ALA A 334 -11.41 -16.18 1.43
C ALA A 334 -12.79 -15.86 0.85
N ARG A 335 -13.40 -14.76 1.29
CA ARG A 335 -14.65 -14.22 0.69
C ARG A 335 -14.38 -13.46 -0.59
N TYR A 336 -13.32 -12.65 -0.59
CA TYR A 336 -12.93 -11.82 -1.71
C TYR A 336 -11.46 -12.02 -2.08
N TYR A 337 -11.17 -11.90 -3.36
CA TYR A 337 -9.81 -11.94 -3.89
C TYR A 337 -9.57 -10.71 -4.78
N ILE A 338 -8.41 -10.08 -4.66
CA ILE A 338 -7.99 -8.99 -5.54
C ILE A 338 -6.73 -9.43 -6.26
N ALA A 339 -6.75 -9.43 -7.60
CA ALA A 339 -5.57 -9.77 -8.39
C ALA A 339 -5.67 -9.25 -9.83
N SER A 340 -4.64 -9.55 -10.61
CA SER A 340 -4.57 -9.26 -12.04
C SER A 340 -4.03 -10.46 -12.81
N ASP A 341 -4.65 -10.76 -13.94
CA ASP A 341 -4.14 -11.70 -14.94
C ASP A 341 -3.01 -11.12 -15.80
N LEU A 342 -2.63 -9.87 -15.56
CA LEU A 342 -1.57 -9.13 -16.25
C LEU A 342 -0.36 -8.87 -15.35
N VAL A 343 0.72 -8.42 -16.00
CA VAL A 343 1.84 -7.77 -15.32
C VAL A 343 1.35 -6.45 -14.73
N GLN A 344 1.71 -6.17 -13.48
CA GLN A 344 1.31 -4.96 -12.76
C GLN A 344 2.48 -4.00 -12.59
N GLY A 345 2.20 -2.70 -12.63
CA GLY A 345 3.22 -1.65 -12.49
C GLY A 345 4.05 -1.46 -13.76
N GLY A 346 5.29 -0.99 -13.65
CA GLY A 346 6.17 -0.76 -14.81
C GLY A 346 5.87 0.51 -15.61
N TYR A 347 5.08 1.42 -15.05
CA TYR A 347 4.80 2.74 -15.58
C TYR A 347 5.00 3.78 -14.47
N GLY A 348 5.31 5.02 -14.87
CA GLY A 348 5.42 6.16 -13.95
C GLY A 348 4.21 7.07 -14.05
N LEU A 349 3.99 7.89 -13.03
CA LEU A 349 3.08 9.03 -13.12
C LEU A 349 3.54 9.98 -14.24
N ASP A 350 2.60 10.63 -14.90
CA ASP A 350 2.91 11.63 -15.92
C ASP A 350 3.55 12.88 -15.32
N ASP A 351 3.22 13.19 -14.07
CA ASP A 351 3.79 14.29 -13.29
C ASP A 351 4.33 13.74 -11.97
N ASP A 352 5.51 14.20 -11.57
CA ASP A 352 6.16 13.82 -10.31
C ASP A 352 5.58 14.64 -9.15
N ASP A 353 4.35 14.27 -8.75
CA ASP A 353 3.62 14.89 -7.65
C ASP A 353 3.41 13.87 -6.53
N ILE A 354 4.09 14.09 -5.42
CA ILE A 354 4.02 13.23 -4.23
C ILE A 354 2.57 13.08 -3.71
N LYS A 355 1.73 14.11 -3.85
CA LYS A 355 0.32 14.02 -3.43
C LYS A 355 -0.42 12.98 -4.25
N LYS A 356 -0.15 12.90 -5.56
CA LYS A 356 -0.75 11.89 -6.43
C LYS A 356 -0.33 10.48 -6.03
N ILE A 357 0.94 10.29 -5.65
CA ILE A 357 1.43 8.99 -5.14
C ILE A 357 0.66 8.60 -3.88
N PHE A 358 0.57 9.49 -2.89
CA PHE A 358 -0.20 9.22 -1.67
C PHE A 358 -1.67 8.92 -1.96
N GLU A 359 -2.29 9.66 -2.89
CA GLU A 359 -3.69 9.49 -3.25
C GLU A 359 -4.01 8.15 -3.94
N THR A 360 -3.03 7.51 -4.58
CA THR A 360 -3.23 6.26 -5.33
C THR A 360 -2.62 5.03 -4.66
N ASP A 361 -1.76 5.21 -3.65
CA ASP A 361 -1.14 4.12 -2.91
C ASP A 361 -2.16 3.35 -2.06
N ALA A 362 -2.45 2.11 -2.46
CA ALA A 362 -3.43 1.28 -1.77
C ALA A 362 -3.02 0.83 -0.37
N VAL A 363 -1.73 0.78 -0.06
CA VAL A 363 -1.22 0.41 1.26
C VAL A 363 -1.48 1.56 2.24
N LEU A 364 -1.13 2.78 1.83
CA LEU A 364 -1.33 4.00 2.62
C LEU A 364 -2.82 4.33 2.80
N GLN A 365 -3.63 4.07 1.79
CA GLN A 365 -5.05 4.44 1.79
C GLN A 365 -5.99 3.41 2.43
N TYR A 366 -5.49 2.23 2.81
CA TYR A 366 -6.37 1.13 3.24
C TYR A 366 -7.14 1.44 4.54
N HIS A 367 -6.48 2.10 5.51
CA HIS A 367 -7.14 2.52 6.75
C HIS A 367 -8.27 3.51 6.48
N ARG A 368 -8.03 4.50 5.62
CA ARG A 368 -9.06 5.46 5.18
C ARG A 368 -10.23 4.72 4.53
N ILE A 369 -9.93 3.89 3.53
CA ILE A 369 -10.94 3.19 2.75
C ILE A 369 -11.82 2.32 3.62
N LEU A 370 -11.25 1.55 4.56
CA LEU A 370 -12.03 0.77 5.50
C LEU A 370 -12.85 1.66 6.44
N GLY A 371 -12.24 2.70 7.03
CA GLY A 371 -12.91 3.58 7.99
C GLY A 371 -14.08 4.37 7.39
N GLU A 372 -14.05 4.64 6.08
CA GLU A 372 -15.07 5.40 5.35
C GLU A 372 -16.12 4.51 4.66
N SER A 373 -15.96 3.19 4.68
CA SER A 373 -16.88 2.28 4.01
C SER A 373 -17.75 1.52 5.00
N LYS A 374 -19.04 1.42 4.68
CA LYS A 374 -19.99 0.72 5.53
C LYS A 374 -19.86 -0.80 5.41
N TYR A 375 -19.51 -1.28 4.23
CA TYR A 375 -19.39 -2.70 3.92
C TYR A 375 -18.02 -3.02 3.33
N LEU A 376 -17.47 -4.21 3.64
CA LEU A 376 -16.17 -4.62 3.11
C LEU A 376 -16.10 -4.58 1.58
N GLN A 377 -17.13 -5.06 0.87
CA GLN A 377 -17.13 -5.04 -0.59
C GLN A 377 -16.97 -3.62 -1.15
N GLU A 378 -17.62 -2.64 -0.53
CA GLU A 378 -17.49 -1.21 -0.90
C GLU A 378 -16.05 -0.74 -0.70
N ALA A 379 -15.42 -1.11 0.43
CA ALA A 379 -14.02 -0.80 0.70
C ALA A 379 -13.09 -1.44 -0.35
N LEU A 380 -13.30 -2.70 -0.71
CA LEU A 380 -12.49 -3.39 -1.72
C LEU A 380 -12.68 -2.81 -3.13
N VAL A 381 -13.88 -2.34 -3.47
CA VAL A 381 -14.13 -1.58 -4.70
C VAL A 381 -13.34 -0.27 -4.68
N LYS A 382 -13.42 0.52 -3.60
CA LYS A 382 -12.63 1.76 -3.45
C LYS A 382 -11.12 1.51 -3.55
N ARG A 383 -10.62 0.41 -2.96
CA ARG A 383 -9.22 -0.02 -3.12
C ARG A 383 -8.89 -0.14 -4.61
N ILE A 384 -9.71 -0.86 -5.38
CA ILE A 384 -9.46 -1.04 -6.81
C ILE A 384 -9.54 0.28 -7.58
N GLU A 385 -10.47 1.16 -7.23
CA GLU A 385 -10.59 2.49 -7.84
C GLU A 385 -9.35 3.38 -7.64
N LEU A 386 -8.57 3.19 -6.57
CA LEU A 386 -7.26 3.86 -6.45
C LEU A 386 -6.32 3.51 -7.61
N LYS A 387 -6.37 2.27 -8.09
CA LYS A 387 -5.58 1.83 -9.25
C LYS A 387 -6.11 2.42 -10.56
N ARG A 388 -7.42 2.65 -10.68
CA ARG A 388 -7.96 3.42 -11.81
C ARG A 388 -7.42 4.85 -11.80
N LYS A 389 -7.44 5.50 -10.64
CA LYS A 389 -6.91 6.85 -10.46
C LYS A 389 -5.41 6.92 -10.80
N ASP A 390 -4.64 5.91 -10.39
CA ASP A 390 -3.24 5.73 -10.77
C ASP A 390 -3.06 5.67 -12.30
N PHE A 391 -3.89 4.87 -13.00
CA PHE A 391 -3.85 4.84 -14.47
C PHE A 391 -4.12 6.22 -15.07
N GLU A 392 -5.10 6.96 -14.57
CA GLU A 392 -5.41 8.31 -15.06
C GLU A 392 -4.24 9.27 -14.89
N TYR A 393 -3.54 9.22 -13.76
CA TYR A 393 -2.34 10.01 -13.52
C TYR A 393 -1.12 9.57 -14.34
N SER A 394 -1.18 8.38 -14.96
CA SER A 394 -0.16 7.83 -15.84
C SER A 394 -0.61 7.71 -17.30
N ARG A 395 -1.72 8.36 -17.69
CA ARG A 395 -2.40 8.11 -18.97
C ARG A 395 -1.48 8.27 -20.17
N ARG A 396 -0.67 9.32 -20.24
CA ARG A 396 0.27 9.55 -21.36
C ARG A 396 1.42 8.54 -21.32
N ASN A 397 1.99 8.24 -20.15
CA ASN A 397 3.01 7.19 -20.00
C ASN A 397 2.51 5.83 -20.49
N LEU A 398 1.34 5.40 -20.02
CA LEU A 398 0.66 4.15 -20.40
C LEU A 398 0.31 4.12 -21.89
N THR A 399 -0.20 5.23 -22.44
CA THR A 399 -0.56 5.33 -23.86
C THR A 399 0.67 5.23 -24.77
N LYS A 400 1.78 5.87 -24.39
CA LYS A 400 3.05 5.86 -25.14
C LYS A 400 3.68 4.48 -25.14
N SER A 401 3.69 3.81 -23.99
CA SER A 401 4.28 2.47 -23.82
C SER A 401 3.38 1.33 -24.30
N LYS A 402 2.08 1.60 -24.53
CA LYS A 402 1.04 0.58 -24.80
C LYS A 402 0.98 -0.49 -23.70
N TRP A 403 1.26 -0.07 -22.47
CA TRP A 403 1.38 -0.96 -21.33
C TRP A 403 0.02 -1.32 -20.74
N GLN A 404 -0.44 -2.54 -20.97
CA GLN A 404 -1.77 -3.00 -20.57
C GLN A 404 -1.81 -3.24 -19.06
N GLN A 405 -2.83 -2.71 -18.40
CA GLN A 405 -3.01 -2.87 -16.96
C GLN A 405 -4.47 -3.16 -16.65
N ALA A 406 -4.70 -4.09 -15.72
CA ALA A 406 -6.01 -4.33 -15.12
C ALA A 406 -5.86 -4.86 -13.71
N ILE A 407 -6.90 -4.69 -12.90
CA ILE A 407 -7.05 -5.34 -11.61
C ILE A 407 -8.54 -5.61 -11.36
N TYR A 408 -8.82 -6.73 -10.69
CA TYR A 408 -10.16 -7.28 -10.55
C TYR A 408 -10.44 -7.60 -9.09
N LEU A 409 -11.70 -7.42 -8.68
CA LEU A 409 -12.26 -7.94 -7.44
C LEU A 409 -13.08 -9.17 -7.80
N TYR A 410 -12.68 -10.32 -7.27
CA TYR A 410 -13.38 -11.58 -7.47
C TYR A 410 -14.24 -11.92 -6.24
N ASP A 411 -15.43 -12.43 -6.51
CA ASP A 411 -16.26 -13.14 -5.53
C ASP A 411 -15.82 -14.60 -5.48
N CYS A 412 -15.33 -15.02 -4.32
CA CYS A 412 -14.79 -16.35 -4.16
C CYS A 412 -15.87 -17.43 -4.04
N GLN A 413 -17.09 -17.07 -3.62
CA GLN A 413 -18.22 -18.01 -3.61
C GLN A 413 -18.71 -18.26 -5.04
N GLU A 414 -18.86 -17.22 -5.85
CA GLU A 414 -19.22 -17.37 -7.26
C GLU A 414 -18.13 -18.09 -8.05
N PHE A 415 -16.85 -17.89 -7.70
CA PHE A 415 -15.75 -18.65 -8.30
C PHE A 415 -15.89 -20.15 -8.06
N GLN A 416 -16.26 -20.61 -6.86
CA GLN A 416 -16.40 -22.05 -6.57
C GLN A 416 -17.48 -22.69 -7.47
N ALA A 417 -18.63 -22.03 -7.62
CA ALA A 417 -19.70 -22.50 -8.51
C ALA A 417 -19.25 -22.53 -9.98
N PHE A 418 -18.53 -21.50 -10.43
CA PHE A 418 -17.93 -21.47 -11.76
C PHE A 418 -16.88 -22.58 -11.95
N ALA A 419 -16.00 -22.80 -10.97
CA ALA A 419 -14.90 -23.75 -11.05
C ALA A 419 -15.40 -25.18 -11.25
N GLU A 420 -16.45 -25.60 -10.52
CA GLU A 420 -17.09 -26.91 -10.67
C GLU A 420 -17.64 -27.10 -12.10
N ALA A 421 -18.40 -26.12 -12.59
CA ALA A 421 -18.97 -26.15 -13.93
C ALA A 421 -17.88 -26.17 -15.02
N PHE A 422 -16.80 -25.41 -14.83
CA PHE A 422 -15.66 -25.36 -15.73
C PHE A 422 -14.92 -26.70 -15.80
N VAL A 423 -14.66 -27.35 -14.66
CA VAL A 423 -14.03 -28.68 -14.63
C VAL A 423 -14.90 -29.71 -15.35
N ALA A 424 -16.22 -29.69 -15.14
CA ALA A 424 -17.14 -30.55 -15.86
C ALA A 424 -17.10 -30.32 -17.38
N PHE A 425 -16.98 -29.06 -17.82
CA PHE A 425 -16.80 -28.69 -19.22
C PHE A 425 -15.50 -29.23 -19.81
N ILE A 426 -14.36 -29.04 -19.13
CA ILE A 426 -13.07 -29.56 -19.62
C ILE A 426 -13.10 -31.09 -19.69
N ASN A 427 -13.60 -31.78 -18.66
CA ASN A 427 -13.64 -33.24 -18.62
C ASN A 427 -14.53 -33.83 -19.73
N ARG A 428 -15.62 -33.15 -20.10
CA ARG A 428 -16.54 -33.60 -21.14
C ARG A 428 -15.96 -33.44 -22.54
N ASN A 429 -15.30 -32.30 -22.80
CA ASN A 429 -14.90 -31.91 -24.15
C ASN A 429 -13.42 -32.16 -24.45
N ASN A 430 -12.60 -32.33 -23.40
CA ASN A 430 -11.14 -32.48 -23.45
C ASN A 430 -10.43 -31.53 -24.44
N PRO A 431 -10.75 -30.22 -24.43
CA PRO A 431 -10.12 -29.27 -25.33
C PRO A 431 -8.64 -29.08 -24.97
N PRO A 432 -7.73 -28.97 -25.96
CA PRO A 432 -6.35 -28.54 -25.69
C PRO A 432 -6.36 -27.07 -25.26
N PHE A 433 -5.51 -26.71 -24.30
CA PHE A 433 -5.37 -25.32 -23.86
C PHE A 433 -3.93 -24.98 -23.48
N GLU A 434 -3.61 -23.68 -23.53
CA GLU A 434 -2.35 -23.13 -23.04
C GLU A 434 -2.59 -22.31 -21.77
N GLY A 435 -1.68 -22.41 -20.79
CA GLY A 435 -1.86 -21.78 -19.47
C GLY A 435 -1.81 -20.24 -19.44
N HIS A 436 -1.56 -19.60 -20.58
CA HIS A 436 -1.56 -18.14 -20.71
C HIS A 436 -2.75 -17.60 -21.49
N GLU A 437 -3.64 -18.46 -21.99
CA GLU A 437 -4.85 -18.05 -22.70
C GLU A 437 -5.83 -17.35 -21.76
N ASP A 438 -6.64 -16.45 -22.32
CA ASP A 438 -7.77 -15.86 -21.61
C ASP A 438 -8.89 -16.90 -21.45
N LEU A 439 -9.34 -17.10 -20.22
CA LEU A 439 -10.25 -18.18 -19.89
C LEU A 439 -11.65 -17.98 -20.50
N LEU A 440 -12.16 -16.75 -20.55
CA LEU A 440 -13.44 -16.47 -21.20
C LEU A 440 -13.39 -16.74 -22.70
N THR A 441 -12.36 -16.21 -23.37
CA THR A 441 -12.12 -16.44 -24.80
C THR A 441 -12.00 -17.94 -25.10
N PHE A 442 -11.35 -18.68 -24.20
CA PHE A 442 -11.22 -20.13 -24.31
C PHE A 442 -12.58 -20.84 -24.25
N ILE A 443 -13.43 -20.50 -23.26
CA ILE A 443 -14.79 -21.03 -23.11
C ILE A 443 -15.62 -20.77 -24.37
N GLU A 444 -15.57 -19.53 -24.88
CA GLU A 444 -16.33 -19.12 -26.07
C GLU A 444 -15.87 -19.88 -27.32
N THR A 445 -14.55 -20.00 -27.51
CA THR A 445 -13.97 -20.68 -28.68
C THR A 445 -14.28 -22.19 -28.69
N HIS A 446 -14.44 -22.79 -27.52
CA HIS A 446 -14.70 -24.23 -27.36
C HIS A 446 -16.17 -24.56 -27.02
N ASN A 447 -17.10 -23.64 -27.31
CA ASN A 447 -18.56 -23.83 -27.16
C ASN A 447 -19.00 -24.20 -25.73
N GLY A 448 -18.48 -23.53 -24.69
CA GLY A 448 -18.82 -23.82 -23.29
C GLY A 448 -20.26 -23.52 -22.86
N GLY A 449 -21.09 -22.98 -23.74
CA GLY A 449 -22.51 -22.68 -23.49
C GLY A 449 -22.72 -21.41 -22.66
N SER A 450 -23.93 -20.84 -22.74
CA SER A 450 -24.25 -19.57 -22.07
C SER A 450 -24.23 -19.67 -20.54
N GLU A 451 -24.62 -20.82 -19.99
CA GLU A 451 -24.65 -21.03 -18.53
C GLU A 451 -23.26 -20.91 -17.90
N LEU A 452 -22.23 -21.53 -18.50
CA LEU A 452 -20.86 -21.44 -18.02
C LEU A 452 -20.30 -20.01 -18.14
N ILE A 453 -20.63 -19.31 -19.24
CA ILE A 453 -20.26 -17.90 -19.45
C ILE A 453 -20.93 -17.00 -18.40
N ASP A 454 -22.19 -17.26 -18.07
CA ASP A 454 -22.91 -16.49 -17.06
C ASP A 454 -22.34 -16.72 -15.65
N LEU A 455 -21.94 -17.96 -15.33
CA LEU A 455 -21.19 -18.25 -14.09
C LEU A 455 -19.86 -17.49 -14.04
N PHE A 456 -19.08 -17.52 -15.12
CA PHE A 456 -17.82 -16.78 -15.22
C PHE A 456 -18.02 -15.28 -14.93
N ARG A 457 -19.05 -14.67 -15.53
CA ARG A 457 -19.31 -13.22 -15.37
C ARG A 457 -19.65 -12.82 -13.94
N LYS A 458 -20.25 -13.71 -13.15
CA LYS A 458 -20.57 -13.44 -11.74
C LYS A 458 -19.32 -13.45 -10.84
N VAL A 459 -18.27 -14.15 -11.25
CA VAL A 459 -17.01 -14.21 -10.49
C VAL A 459 -16.40 -12.83 -10.32
N ILE A 460 -16.50 -11.95 -11.31
CA ILE A 460 -15.85 -10.63 -11.27
C ILE A 460 -16.87 -9.59 -10.80
N LEU A 461 -16.74 -9.16 -9.55
CA LEU A 461 -17.61 -8.15 -8.94
C LEU A 461 -17.30 -6.74 -9.44
N HIS A 462 -16.01 -6.46 -9.64
CA HIS A 462 -15.53 -5.16 -10.08
C HIS A 462 -14.24 -5.30 -10.85
N LYS A 463 -14.01 -4.37 -11.78
CA LYS A 463 -12.78 -4.31 -12.56
C LYS A 463 -12.42 -2.87 -12.89
N VAL A 464 -11.12 -2.61 -12.94
CA VAL A 464 -10.59 -1.40 -13.58
C VAL A 464 -9.47 -1.82 -14.52
N ASP A 465 -9.46 -1.25 -15.71
CA ASP A 465 -8.45 -1.47 -16.74
C ASP A 465 -8.14 -0.16 -17.47
N ASN A 466 -7.16 -0.17 -18.37
CA ASN A 466 -6.78 0.99 -19.18
C ASN A 466 -7.11 0.84 -20.68
N ARG A 467 -8.14 0.06 -21.02
CA ARG A 467 -8.56 -0.17 -22.41
C ARG A 467 -9.08 1.07 -23.12
N ASP A 468 -9.58 2.04 -22.35
CA ASP A 468 -10.03 3.32 -22.87
C ASP A 468 -8.86 4.26 -23.24
N PHE A 469 -7.61 3.89 -22.95
CA PHE A 469 -6.44 4.70 -23.29
C PHE A 469 -5.90 4.36 -24.68
N PHE A 470 -5.92 3.07 -25.03
CA PHE A 470 -5.46 2.54 -26.30
C PHE A 470 -5.98 1.12 -26.53
N GLU A 471 -6.01 0.70 -27.80
CA GLU A 471 -6.39 -0.67 -28.16
C GLU A 471 -5.36 -1.68 -27.66
N TRP A 472 -5.83 -2.69 -26.93
CA TRP A 472 -5.00 -3.76 -26.41
C TRP A 472 -4.68 -4.78 -27.49
N SER A 473 -3.46 -5.33 -27.44
CA SER A 473 -3.02 -6.39 -28.35
C SER A 473 -3.66 -7.75 -28.08
N HIS A 474 -4.21 -7.97 -26.88
CA HIS A 474 -4.84 -9.24 -26.50
C HIS A 474 -6.11 -9.01 -25.68
N GLY A 475 -7.14 -9.82 -25.91
CA GLY A 475 -8.34 -9.87 -25.05
C GLY A 475 -8.01 -10.56 -23.73
N ARG A 476 -8.32 -9.90 -22.61
CA ARG A 476 -7.93 -10.31 -21.24
C ARG A 476 -9.05 -10.03 -20.25
N ASN A 477 -9.86 -11.03 -19.97
CA ASN A 477 -11.11 -10.89 -19.23
C ASN A 477 -10.94 -11.17 -17.73
N GLY A 478 -9.70 -11.14 -17.23
CA GLY A 478 -9.40 -11.15 -15.80
C GLY A 478 -9.12 -12.53 -15.22
N ILE A 479 -9.30 -13.61 -15.98
CA ILE A 479 -8.88 -14.95 -15.54
C ILE A 479 -8.10 -15.62 -16.66
N SER A 480 -6.85 -16.02 -16.37
CA SER A 480 -6.08 -16.86 -17.29
C SER A 480 -6.34 -18.35 -17.07
N MET A 481 -6.15 -19.14 -18.13
CA MET A 481 -6.26 -20.60 -18.09
C MET A 481 -5.34 -21.23 -17.02
N PRO A 482 -5.70 -22.39 -16.46
CA PRO A 482 -4.88 -23.06 -15.45
C PRO A 482 -3.49 -23.38 -15.97
N HIS A 483 -2.48 -23.32 -15.09
CA HIS A 483 -1.13 -23.70 -15.46
C HIS A 483 -1.07 -25.19 -15.81
N ARG A 484 -0.38 -25.56 -16.90
CA ARG A 484 -0.39 -26.93 -17.42
C ARG A 484 0.10 -27.97 -16.41
N ASP A 485 1.13 -27.63 -15.63
CA ASP A 485 1.68 -28.50 -14.58
C ASP A 485 0.68 -28.78 -13.45
N TRP A 486 -0.25 -27.86 -13.21
CA TRP A 486 -1.31 -28.04 -12.23
C TRP A 486 -2.38 -29.00 -12.75
N TRP A 487 -2.78 -28.81 -14.01
CA TRP A 487 -3.72 -29.70 -14.67
C TRP A 487 -3.11 -31.13 -14.68
N ALA A 488 -1.91 -31.35 -15.21
CA ALA A 488 -1.35 -32.71 -15.30
C ALA A 488 -1.30 -33.52 -13.97
N LYS A 489 -1.31 -32.85 -12.81
CA LYS A 489 -1.28 -33.47 -11.47
C LYS A 489 -2.65 -33.79 -10.87
N GLY A 490 -3.75 -33.42 -11.53
CA GLY A 490 -5.11 -33.76 -11.09
C GLY A 490 -5.61 -32.97 -9.90
N PHE A 491 -5.07 -31.78 -9.66
CA PHE A 491 -5.44 -30.88 -8.56
C PHE A 491 -6.82 -30.21 -8.71
N TRP A 492 -7.57 -30.54 -9.75
CA TRP A 492 -8.96 -30.13 -9.93
C TRP A 492 -9.98 -31.05 -9.23
N ARG A 493 -9.51 -32.08 -8.52
CA ARG A 493 -10.36 -33.11 -7.89
C ARG A 493 -10.87 -32.73 -6.51
#